data_AF-A0A7X8MKG5-F1
#
_entry.id   AF-A0A7X8MKG5-F1
#
_cell.length_a   1.000
_cell.length_b   1.000
_cell.length_c   1.000
_cell.angle_alpha   90.00
_cell.angle_beta   90.00
_cell.angle_gamma   90.00
#
_symmetry.space_group_name_H-M   'P 1'
#
loop_
_entity.id
_entity.type
_entity.pdbx_description
1 polymer ?
#
loop_
_entity_poly.entity_id
_entity_poly.type
_entity_poly.pdbx_seq_one_letter_code
_entity_poly.pdbx_strand_id
1 'polypeptide(L)'
;MKDYIKGKRCMVWSFMGNARMYQALNDYGDRLDTVGIFTFEVDITGTITETGTSVSSLTPYRTKWPHIKWLLTIMNHGTESIFTALRNNEGGAKSKFLSEIVRIMNKYPWCAGVDIDLERGGGFENRATANALFADIYSTVKNYDSSKLVNICLPGMTGVQGSVGGENWCVYADLNDYCDTAAIMSYGMAWAGSAPG
;
A
#
# COMPACT_ATOMS: atom_id res chain seq x y z
N MET A 1 -27.73 -3.56 -19.59
CA MET A 1 -27.23 -2.96 -18.33
C MET A 1 -25.91 -2.27 -18.66
N LYS A 2 -25.69 -1.01 -18.21
CA LYS A 2 -24.47 -0.27 -18.51
C LYS A 2 -23.32 -0.81 -17.66
N ASP A 3 -22.24 -1.25 -18.29
CA ASP A 3 -21.03 -1.68 -17.59
C ASP A 3 -20.19 -0.45 -17.19
N TYR A 4 -20.32 -0.02 -15.93
CA TYR A 4 -19.66 1.18 -15.40
C TYR A 4 -18.14 1.05 -15.22
N ILE A 5 -17.61 -0.18 -15.31
CA ILE A 5 -16.19 -0.48 -15.12
C ILE A 5 -15.46 -0.81 -16.42
N LYS A 6 -16.16 -0.84 -17.56
CA LYS A 6 -15.54 -1.08 -18.87
C LYS A 6 -14.39 -0.09 -19.13
N GLY A 7 -13.21 -0.63 -19.40
CA GLY A 7 -11.99 0.15 -19.65
C GLY A 7 -11.32 0.72 -18.40
N LYS A 8 -11.81 0.40 -17.20
CA LYS A 8 -11.24 0.81 -15.92
C LYS A 8 -10.58 -0.39 -15.25
N ARG A 9 -9.53 -0.12 -14.48
CA ARG A 9 -8.91 -1.11 -13.58
C ARG A 9 -9.49 -0.92 -12.19
N CYS A 10 -9.94 -2.01 -11.56
CA CYS A 10 -10.46 -1.99 -10.21
C CYS A 10 -9.45 -2.65 -9.26
N MET A 11 -8.93 -1.85 -8.33
CA MET A 11 -8.13 -2.34 -7.21
C MET A 11 -8.99 -2.41 -5.95
N VAL A 12 -8.81 -3.46 -5.17
CA VAL A 12 -9.46 -3.65 -3.85
C VAL A 12 -8.44 -4.15 -2.83
N TRP A 13 -8.74 -4.03 -1.54
CA TRP A 13 -7.93 -4.61 -0.48
C TRP A 13 -8.63 -5.77 0.19
N SER A 14 -7.91 -6.87 0.41
CA SER A 14 -8.40 -8.00 1.20
C SER A 14 -8.14 -7.74 2.69
N PHE A 15 -9.11 -7.15 3.37
CA PHE A 15 -9.05 -6.75 4.79
C PHE A 15 -9.95 -7.63 5.67
N MET A 16 -9.58 -7.83 6.94
CA MET A 16 -10.29 -8.58 8.00
C MET A 16 -10.42 -10.11 7.85
N GLY A 17 -10.15 -10.71 6.69
CA GLY A 17 -10.23 -12.16 6.52
C GLY A 17 -11.61 -12.78 6.82
N ASN A 18 -12.69 -12.03 6.68
CA ASN A 18 -14.05 -12.49 7.00
C ASN A 18 -14.74 -13.19 5.82
N ALA A 19 -15.85 -13.88 6.08
CA ALA A 19 -16.60 -14.63 5.07
C ALA A 19 -17.05 -13.77 3.87
N ARG A 20 -17.42 -12.51 4.11
CA ARG A 20 -17.87 -11.58 3.06
C ARG A 20 -16.75 -11.22 2.10
N MET A 21 -15.53 -11.02 2.61
CA MET A 21 -14.34 -10.77 1.78
C MET A 21 -14.08 -11.96 0.84
N TYR A 22 -14.08 -13.17 1.37
CA TYR A 22 -13.87 -14.39 0.59
C TYR A 22 -14.98 -14.61 -0.45
N GLN A 23 -16.23 -14.37 -0.08
CA GLN A 23 -17.35 -14.42 -1.03
C GLN A 23 -17.19 -13.39 -2.15
N ALA A 24 -16.78 -12.16 -1.84
CA ALA A 24 -16.56 -11.13 -2.85
C ALA A 24 -15.45 -11.51 -3.84
N LEU A 25 -14.33 -12.08 -3.35
CA LEU A 25 -13.27 -12.61 -4.22
C LEU A 25 -13.75 -13.77 -5.08
N ASN A 26 -14.59 -14.66 -4.53
CA ASN A 26 -15.14 -15.78 -5.27
C ASN A 26 -16.08 -15.33 -6.40
N ASP A 27 -16.97 -14.39 -6.11
CA ASP A 27 -18.11 -14.05 -6.96
C ASP A 27 -17.79 -12.94 -7.98
N TYR A 28 -16.81 -12.07 -7.67
CA TYR A 28 -16.52 -10.88 -8.48
C TYR A 28 -15.07 -10.75 -8.95
N GLY A 29 -14.25 -11.79 -8.80
CA GLY A 29 -12.83 -11.72 -9.16
C GLY A 29 -12.57 -11.48 -10.65
N ASP A 30 -13.50 -11.80 -11.54
CA ASP A 30 -13.47 -11.47 -12.97
C ASP A 30 -13.48 -9.96 -13.26
N ARG A 31 -13.88 -9.15 -12.27
CA ARG A 31 -14.01 -7.68 -12.37
C ARG A 31 -12.85 -6.94 -11.71
N LEU A 32 -11.94 -7.65 -11.05
CA LEU A 32 -10.82 -7.08 -10.31
C LEU A 32 -9.56 -7.12 -11.19
N ASP A 33 -8.84 -6.01 -11.25
CA ASP A 33 -7.50 -5.98 -11.88
C ASP A 33 -6.41 -6.29 -10.86
N THR A 34 -6.55 -5.73 -9.65
CA THR A 34 -5.52 -5.78 -8.61
C THR A 34 -6.14 -6.00 -7.23
N VAL A 35 -5.48 -6.78 -6.38
CA VAL A 35 -5.83 -6.96 -4.96
C VAL A 35 -4.61 -6.66 -4.09
N GLY A 36 -4.73 -5.68 -3.20
CA GLY A 36 -3.79 -5.44 -2.10
C GLY A 36 -4.08 -6.41 -0.95
N ILE A 37 -3.10 -7.23 -0.58
CA ILE A 37 -3.23 -8.20 0.50
C ILE A 37 -2.85 -7.50 1.81
N PHE A 38 -3.87 -6.97 2.50
CA PHE A 38 -3.72 -6.27 3.79
C PHE A 38 -3.30 -7.25 4.90
N THR A 39 -1.99 -7.49 5.02
CA THR A 39 -1.45 -8.53 5.90
C THR A 39 -0.12 -8.18 6.57
N PHE A 40 0.73 -7.35 5.96
CA PHE A 40 2.05 -7.08 6.48
C PHE A 40 2.09 -5.79 7.31
N GLU A 41 2.56 -5.88 8.54
CA GLU A 41 2.77 -4.73 9.42
C GLU A 41 4.26 -4.44 9.54
N VAL A 42 4.65 -3.17 9.39
CA VAL A 42 6.01 -2.72 9.68
C VAL A 42 6.05 -2.07 11.07
N ASP A 43 7.03 -2.46 11.88
CA ASP A 43 7.29 -1.83 13.18
C ASP A 43 8.32 -0.68 13.09
N ILE A 44 8.54 0.00 14.22
CA ILE A 44 9.47 1.15 14.29
C ILE A 44 10.93 0.79 13.95
N THR A 45 11.30 -0.48 14.03
CA THR A 45 12.65 -0.97 13.68
C THR A 45 12.78 -1.32 12.19
N GLY A 46 11.69 -1.22 11.44
CA GLY A 46 11.60 -1.66 10.04
C GLY A 46 11.36 -3.15 9.86
N THR A 47 11.06 -3.89 10.93
CA THR A 47 10.75 -5.33 10.82
C THR A 47 9.34 -5.51 10.28
N ILE A 48 9.15 -6.45 9.35
CA ILE A 48 7.84 -6.76 8.77
C ILE A 48 7.30 -8.08 9.34
N THR A 49 6.12 -8.03 9.95
CA THR A 49 5.37 -9.20 10.44
C THR A 49 4.13 -9.45 9.58
N GLU A 50 3.65 -10.70 9.53
CA GLU A 50 2.44 -11.08 8.81
C GLU A 50 1.32 -11.34 9.83
N THR A 51 0.35 -10.44 9.92
CA THR A 51 -0.64 -10.37 11.02
C THR A 51 -2.09 -10.31 10.54
N GLY A 52 -2.33 -9.82 9.31
CA GLY A 52 -3.67 -9.61 8.77
C GLY A 52 -4.23 -10.81 8.01
N THR A 53 -4.79 -10.56 6.83
CA THR A 53 -5.40 -11.64 6.02
C THR A 53 -4.35 -12.71 5.70
N SER A 54 -4.65 -13.97 6.06
CA SER A 54 -3.73 -15.08 5.80
C SER A 54 -3.46 -15.24 4.31
N VAL A 55 -2.20 -15.13 3.89
CA VAL A 55 -1.84 -15.22 2.46
C VAL A 55 -2.19 -16.59 1.87
N SER A 56 -2.09 -17.66 2.67
CA SER A 56 -2.39 -19.03 2.23
C SER A 56 -3.86 -19.23 1.91
N SER A 57 -4.78 -18.58 2.64
CA SER A 57 -6.23 -18.68 2.43
C SER A 57 -6.67 -18.08 1.09
N LEU A 58 -5.83 -17.26 0.45
CA LEU A 58 -6.12 -16.64 -0.84
C LEU A 58 -5.86 -17.55 -2.04
N THR A 59 -5.20 -18.70 -1.84
CA THR A 59 -4.81 -19.63 -2.92
C THR A 59 -5.96 -20.08 -3.84
N PRO A 60 -7.16 -20.42 -3.34
CA PRO A 60 -8.28 -20.79 -4.21
C PRO A 60 -8.67 -19.67 -5.18
N TYR A 61 -8.65 -18.41 -4.72
CA TYR A 61 -9.05 -17.26 -5.53
C TYR A 61 -7.96 -16.87 -6.52
N ARG A 62 -6.68 -16.96 -6.14
CA ARG A 62 -5.54 -16.79 -7.07
C ARG A 62 -5.59 -17.79 -8.23
N THR A 63 -5.96 -19.03 -7.93
CA THR A 63 -6.09 -20.09 -8.93
C THR A 63 -7.30 -19.86 -9.84
N LYS A 64 -8.43 -19.45 -9.27
CA LYS A 64 -9.66 -19.17 -10.02
C LYS A 64 -9.52 -17.94 -10.93
N TRP A 65 -8.80 -16.92 -10.46
CA TRP A 65 -8.67 -15.62 -11.13
C TRP A 65 -7.20 -15.27 -11.38
N PRO A 66 -6.53 -15.96 -12.33
CA PRO A 66 -5.09 -15.82 -12.55
C PRO A 66 -4.68 -14.47 -13.16
N HIS A 67 -5.64 -13.68 -13.63
CA HIS A 67 -5.39 -12.35 -14.21
C HIS A 67 -5.23 -11.26 -13.14
N ILE A 68 -5.68 -11.50 -11.90
CA ILE A 68 -5.58 -10.52 -10.81
C ILE A 68 -4.11 -10.36 -10.43
N LYS A 69 -3.65 -9.11 -10.33
CA LYS A 69 -2.36 -8.76 -9.74
C LYS A 69 -2.50 -8.71 -8.22
N TRP A 70 -1.70 -9.50 -7.52
CA TRP A 70 -1.75 -9.56 -6.07
C TRP A 70 -0.55 -8.84 -5.47
N LEU A 71 -0.80 -7.77 -4.72
CA LEU A 71 0.23 -6.95 -4.10
C LEU A 71 0.33 -7.28 -2.61
N LEU A 72 1.55 -7.36 -2.08
CA LEU A 72 1.80 -7.52 -0.66
C LEU A 72 1.64 -6.15 0.01
N THR A 73 0.52 -5.89 0.68
CA THR A 73 0.28 -4.59 1.34
C THR A 73 1.02 -4.54 2.66
N ILE A 74 1.88 -3.52 2.82
CA ILE A 74 2.68 -3.27 4.02
C ILE A 74 2.22 -1.96 4.67
N MET A 75 1.83 -2.03 5.93
CA MET A 75 1.16 -0.94 6.65
C MET A 75 1.88 -0.56 7.94
N ASN A 76 1.81 0.72 8.32
CA ASN A 76 2.23 1.19 9.65
C ASN A 76 1.05 1.43 10.61
N HIS A 77 -0.17 1.06 10.21
CA HIS A 77 -1.41 1.29 10.97
C HIS A 77 -1.62 2.77 11.37
N GLY A 78 -1.14 3.71 10.57
CA GLY A 78 -1.19 5.13 10.90
C GLY A 78 -0.40 5.51 12.15
N THR A 79 0.61 4.73 12.55
CA THR A 79 1.51 5.11 13.64
C THR A 79 2.61 6.03 13.11
N GLU A 80 2.50 7.33 13.41
CA GLU A 80 3.40 8.39 12.92
C GLU A 80 4.88 8.15 13.23
N SER A 81 5.19 7.64 14.43
CA SER A 81 6.58 7.37 14.83
C SER A 81 7.24 6.29 13.98
N ILE A 82 6.48 5.33 13.46
CA ILE A 82 6.99 4.31 12.55
C ILE A 82 7.35 4.94 11.21
N PHE A 83 6.47 5.74 10.60
CA PHE A 83 6.79 6.45 9.36
C PHE A 83 8.04 7.31 9.58
N THR A 84 8.07 8.09 10.66
CA THR A 84 9.21 8.95 10.99
C THR A 84 10.52 8.16 11.06
N ALA A 85 10.55 7.04 11.77
CA ALA A 85 11.74 6.19 11.87
C ALA A 85 12.18 5.63 10.51
N LEU A 86 11.24 5.17 9.67
CA LEU A 86 11.53 4.69 8.31
C LEU A 86 12.05 5.80 7.41
N ARG A 87 11.42 6.97 7.42
CA ARG A 87 11.80 8.13 6.59
C ARG A 87 13.21 8.62 6.95
N ASN A 88 13.49 8.72 8.24
CA ASN A 88 14.75 9.26 8.76
C ASN A 88 15.86 8.19 8.92
N ASN A 89 15.55 6.91 8.65
CA ASN A 89 16.43 5.77 8.89
C ASN A 89 16.95 5.69 10.34
N GLU A 90 16.09 6.02 11.30
CA GLU A 90 16.43 5.99 12.73
C GLU A 90 16.81 4.57 13.15
N GLY A 91 17.97 4.42 13.78
CA GLY A 91 18.47 3.10 14.18
C GLY A 91 18.65 2.10 13.03
N GLY A 92 18.69 2.54 11.77
CA GLY A 92 18.74 1.67 10.60
C GLY A 92 17.37 1.15 10.11
N ALA A 93 16.26 1.70 10.62
CA ALA A 93 14.91 1.20 10.33
C ALA A 93 14.58 1.17 8.83
N LYS A 94 14.96 2.19 8.06
CA LYS A 94 14.78 2.20 6.59
C LYS A 94 15.52 1.02 5.95
N SER A 95 16.78 0.84 6.33
CA SER A 95 17.64 -0.19 5.75
C SER A 95 17.07 -1.58 6.02
N LYS A 96 16.58 -1.81 7.24
CA LYS A 96 15.89 -3.04 7.61
C LYS A 96 14.60 -3.22 6.81
N PHE A 97 13.76 -2.20 6.74
CA PHE A 97 12.50 -2.22 6.00
C PHE A 97 12.67 -2.58 4.51
N LEU A 98 13.63 -1.96 3.83
CA LEU A 98 13.93 -2.26 2.43
C LEU A 98 14.37 -3.73 2.25
N SER A 99 15.19 -4.26 3.16
CA SER A 99 15.56 -5.68 3.14
C SER A 99 14.37 -6.62 3.41
N GLU A 100 13.44 -6.21 4.27
CA GLU A 100 12.24 -6.98 4.61
C GLU A 100 11.24 -7.01 3.45
N ILE A 101 11.12 -5.94 2.66
CA ILE A 101 10.36 -5.92 1.40
C ILE A 101 10.85 -7.03 0.46
N VAL A 102 12.16 -7.14 0.28
CA VAL A 102 12.77 -8.22 -0.53
C VAL A 102 12.51 -9.59 0.11
N ARG A 103 12.61 -9.71 1.44
CA ARG A 103 12.34 -10.97 2.16
C ARG A 103 10.92 -11.48 1.92
N ILE A 104 9.90 -10.62 1.99
CA ILE A 104 8.51 -11.05 1.78
C ILE A 104 8.21 -11.35 0.31
N MET A 105 8.82 -10.64 -0.64
CA MET A 105 8.71 -10.98 -2.07
C MET A 105 9.39 -12.32 -2.40
N ASN A 106 10.50 -12.65 -1.73
CA ASN A 106 11.12 -13.98 -1.82
C ASN A 106 10.22 -15.07 -1.24
N LYS A 107 9.52 -14.79 -0.12
CA LYS A 107 8.56 -15.71 0.50
C LYS A 107 7.35 -15.97 -0.41
N TYR A 108 6.92 -14.95 -1.15
CA TYR A 108 5.74 -15.01 -2.03
C TYR A 108 6.10 -14.59 -3.46
N PRO A 109 6.89 -15.39 -4.20
CA PRO A 109 7.44 -14.99 -5.50
C PRO A 109 6.39 -14.78 -6.59
N TRP A 110 5.20 -15.36 -6.40
CA TRP A 110 4.04 -15.21 -7.27
C TRP A 110 3.35 -13.84 -7.15
N CYS A 111 3.66 -13.03 -6.12
CA CYS A 111 3.06 -11.70 -6.00
C CYS A 111 3.44 -10.85 -7.22
N ALA A 112 2.53 -9.96 -7.60
CA ALA A 112 2.81 -8.99 -8.65
C ALA A 112 3.73 -7.87 -8.15
N GLY A 113 3.89 -7.70 -6.84
CA GLY A 113 4.72 -6.67 -6.23
C GLY A 113 4.24 -6.29 -4.83
N VAL A 114 4.46 -5.04 -4.44
CA VAL A 114 4.11 -4.50 -3.13
C VAL A 114 3.13 -3.34 -3.24
N ASP A 115 2.39 -3.15 -2.16
CA ASP A 115 1.51 -2.01 -1.93
C ASP A 115 1.93 -1.35 -0.62
N ILE A 116 2.33 -0.08 -0.68
CA ILE A 116 2.94 0.65 0.44
C ILE A 116 1.89 1.56 1.07
N ASP A 117 1.43 1.19 2.26
CA ASP A 117 0.40 1.88 3.02
C ASP A 117 1.01 2.54 4.26
N LEU A 118 1.85 3.56 4.03
CA LEU A 118 2.44 4.37 5.09
C LEU A 118 1.62 5.65 5.28
N GLU A 119 0.90 5.73 6.39
CA GLU A 119 0.07 6.86 6.79
C GLU A 119 0.71 7.65 7.95
N ARG A 120 0.29 8.89 8.16
CA ARG A 120 0.84 9.85 9.13
C ARG A 120 2.28 10.25 8.86
N GLY A 121 2.58 10.64 7.62
CA GLY A 121 3.91 11.15 7.25
C GLY A 121 4.21 12.58 7.72
N GLY A 122 3.26 13.25 8.39
CA GLY A 122 3.41 14.59 8.97
C GLY A 122 3.19 15.72 7.97
N GLY A 123 3.84 16.87 8.23
CA GLY A 123 3.69 18.10 7.45
C GLY A 123 4.53 18.16 6.17
N PHE A 124 4.36 19.26 5.42
CA PHE A 124 5.01 19.50 4.13
C PHE A 124 6.54 19.59 4.22
N GLU A 125 7.07 19.99 5.38
CA GLU A 125 8.50 20.00 5.67
C GLU A 125 9.16 18.62 5.49
N ASN A 126 8.38 17.54 5.60
CA ASN A 126 8.85 16.17 5.42
C ASN A 126 8.85 15.69 3.96
N ARG A 127 8.39 16.51 3.01
CA ARG A 127 8.24 16.13 1.60
C ARG A 127 9.50 15.54 0.98
N ALA A 128 10.64 16.22 1.12
CA ALA A 128 11.88 15.79 0.49
C ALA A 128 12.36 14.43 1.03
N THR A 129 12.27 14.22 2.34
CA THR A 129 12.70 12.97 2.98
C THR A 129 11.70 11.84 2.76
N ALA A 130 10.40 12.13 2.67
CA ALA A 130 9.39 11.16 2.24
C ALA A 130 9.62 10.72 0.79
N ASN A 131 9.87 11.66 -0.14
CA ASN A 131 10.20 11.33 -1.53
C ASN A 131 11.42 10.41 -1.62
N ALA A 132 12.47 10.67 -0.82
CA ALA A 132 13.65 9.81 -0.77
C ALA A 132 13.33 8.39 -0.28
N LEU A 133 12.47 8.24 0.74
CA LEU A 133 12.00 6.92 1.19
C LEU A 133 11.29 6.16 0.06
N PHE A 134 10.35 6.79 -0.65
CA PHE A 134 9.63 6.15 -1.75
C PHE A 134 10.53 5.83 -2.95
N ALA A 135 11.48 6.71 -3.27
CA ALA A 135 12.49 6.44 -4.30
C ALA A 135 13.35 5.21 -3.96
N ASP A 136 13.76 5.07 -2.70
CA ASP A 136 14.52 3.92 -2.21
C ASP A 136 13.69 2.64 -2.24
N ILE A 137 12.40 2.70 -1.86
CA ILE A 137 11.47 1.56 -1.97
C ILE A 137 11.32 1.13 -3.42
N TYR A 138 11.04 2.06 -4.32
CA TYR A 138 10.87 1.78 -5.75
C TYR A 138 12.12 1.13 -6.32
N SER A 139 13.29 1.74 -6.10
CA SER A 139 14.58 1.22 -6.55
C SER A 139 14.86 -0.17 -5.98
N THR A 140 14.56 -0.41 -4.70
CA THR A 140 14.72 -1.72 -4.06
C THR A 140 13.88 -2.79 -4.76
N VAL A 141 12.61 -2.49 -5.04
CA VAL A 141 11.71 -3.43 -5.73
C VAL A 141 12.16 -3.68 -7.17
N LYS A 142 12.49 -2.63 -7.92
CA LYS A 142 12.92 -2.76 -9.32
C LYS A 142 14.28 -3.44 -9.47
N ASN A 143 15.19 -3.24 -8.52
CA ASN A 143 16.48 -3.93 -8.50
C ASN A 143 16.36 -5.41 -8.12
N TYR A 144 15.39 -5.76 -7.27
CA TYR A 144 15.08 -7.15 -6.96
C TYR A 144 14.50 -7.87 -8.19
N ASP A 145 13.48 -7.29 -8.82
CA ASP A 145 12.88 -7.77 -10.06
C ASP A 145 12.11 -6.62 -10.72
N SER A 146 12.62 -6.15 -11.86
CA SER A 146 12.05 -5.01 -12.60
C SER A 146 10.60 -5.19 -13.05
N SER A 147 10.10 -6.43 -13.09
CA SER A 147 8.71 -6.74 -13.41
C SER A 147 7.74 -6.55 -12.24
N LYS A 148 8.26 -6.47 -11.00
CA LYS A 148 7.43 -6.26 -9.80
C LYS A 148 6.88 -4.84 -9.74
N LEU A 149 5.63 -4.74 -9.33
CA LEU A 149 4.89 -3.50 -9.23
C LEU A 149 5.06 -2.85 -7.85
N VAL A 150 5.01 -1.53 -7.82
CA VAL A 150 4.98 -0.71 -6.61
C VAL A 150 3.71 0.13 -6.66
N ASN A 151 2.72 -0.23 -5.85
CA ASN A 151 1.59 0.64 -5.55
C ASN A 151 1.90 1.45 -4.27
N ILE A 152 1.46 2.70 -4.23
CA ILE A 152 1.57 3.56 -3.04
C ILE A 152 0.18 4.07 -2.65
N CYS A 153 -0.16 3.98 -1.37
CA CYS A 153 -1.36 4.62 -0.81
C CYS A 153 -1.01 6.06 -0.40
N LEU A 154 -1.80 7.02 -0.86
CA LEU A 154 -1.56 8.44 -0.63
C LEU A 154 -2.76 9.11 0.01
N PRO A 155 -2.55 10.08 0.93
CA PRO A 155 -3.63 10.87 1.48
C PRO A 155 -4.33 11.68 0.39
N GLY A 156 -5.63 11.94 0.55
CA GLY A 156 -6.38 12.81 -0.35
C GLY A 156 -5.87 14.26 -0.30
N MET A 157 -5.04 14.65 -1.26
CA MET A 157 -4.52 16.02 -1.38
C MET A 157 -5.52 16.97 -2.05
N THR A 158 -5.61 18.20 -1.52
CA THR A 158 -6.37 19.33 -2.10
C THR A 158 -5.46 20.40 -2.72
N GLY A 159 -4.14 20.30 -2.49
CA GLY A 159 -3.11 21.17 -3.07
C GLY A 159 -1.71 20.81 -2.57
N VAL A 160 -0.68 21.57 -2.99
CA VAL A 160 0.74 21.30 -2.68
C VAL A 160 1.05 21.33 -1.17
N GLN A 161 0.20 21.95 -0.34
CA GLN A 161 0.31 21.96 1.13
C GLN A 161 -1.05 21.72 1.80
N GLY A 162 -1.98 21.11 1.08
CA GLY A 162 -3.34 20.90 1.54
C GLY A 162 -3.75 19.45 1.35
N SER A 163 -4.31 18.86 2.40
CA SER A 163 -4.92 17.55 2.38
C SER A 163 -6.23 17.60 3.14
N VAL A 164 -7.12 16.66 2.84
CA VAL A 164 -8.39 16.57 3.57
C VAL A 164 -8.16 16.05 5.01
N GLY A 165 -7.05 15.33 5.27
CA GLY A 165 -6.73 14.69 6.56
C GLY A 165 -5.64 15.35 7.41
N GLY A 166 -5.04 16.46 6.94
CA GLY A 166 -3.98 17.20 7.66
C GLY A 166 -2.55 16.70 7.41
N GLU A 167 -2.39 15.56 6.71
CA GLU A 167 -1.09 15.04 6.30
C GLU A 167 -0.63 15.65 4.98
N ASN A 168 0.36 16.54 5.05
CA ASN A 168 0.79 17.34 3.91
C ASN A 168 2.18 16.95 3.38
N TRP A 169 2.69 15.80 3.82
CA TRP A 169 4.02 15.30 3.48
C TRP A 169 4.19 14.92 2.00
N CYS A 170 3.11 14.70 1.24
CA CYS A 170 3.20 14.22 -0.15
C CYS A 170 2.77 15.28 -1.18
N VAL A 171 3.46 15.29 -2.33
CA VAL A 171 3.02 15.98 -3.55
C VAL A 171 3.02 14.95 -4.66
N TYR A 172 1.85 14.64 -5.24
CA TYR A 172 1.71 13.52 -6.18
C TYR A 172 2.69 13.56 -7.34
N ALA A 173 2.95 14.75 -7.89
CA ALA A 173 3.87 14.92 -9.01
C ALA A 173 5.30 14.44 -8.69
N ASP A 174 5.74 14.58 -7.44
CA ASP A 174 7.08 14.15 -7.02
C ASP A 174 7.22 12.64 -6.88
N LEU A 175 6.10 11.97 -6.60
CA LEU A 175 6.05 10.52 -6.38
C LEU A 175 5.76 9.75 -7.67
N ASN A 176 5.44 10.44 -8.76
CA ASN A 176 5.10 9.85 -10.05
C ASN A 176 6.17 8.85 -10.55
N ASP A 177 7.44 9.17 -10.34
CA ASP A 177 8.56 8.34 -10.80
C ASP A 177 8.92 7.21 -9.81
N TYR A 178 8.26 7.18 -8.64
CA TYR A 178 8.53 6.24 -7.55
C TYR A 178 7.36 5.28 -7.29
N CYS A 179 6.48 5.10 -8.27
CA CYS A 179 5.41 4.10 -8.25
C CYS A 179 5.03 3.66 -9.67
N ASP A 180 4.41 2.47 -9.78
CA ASP A 180 3.73 2.05 -11.01
C ASP A 180 2.24 2.45 -10.98
N THR A 181 1.65 2.48 -9.80
CA THR A 181 0.28 2.92 -9.53
C THR A 181 0.20 3.62 -8.18
N ALA A 182 -0.82 4.46 -8.00
CA ALA A 182 -1.12 5.06 -6.71
C ALA A 182 -2.61 4.89 -6.38
N ALA A 183 -2.89 4.60 -5.11
CA ALA A 183 -4.21 4.59 -4.52
C ALA A 183 -4.42 5.87 -3.71
N ILE A 184 -5.30 6.74 -4.17
CA ILE A 184 -5.67 7.94 -3.41
C ILE A 184 -6.75 7.58 -2.40
N MET A 185 -6.46 7.73 -1.11
CA MET A 185 -7.39 7.45 -0.02
C MET A 185 -8.36 8.62 0.15
N SER A 186 -9.31 8.73 -0.79
CA SER A 186 -10.36 9.75 -0.80
C SER A 186 -11.55 9.40 0.13
N TYR A 187 -11.26 8.78 1.28
CA TYR A 187 -12.21 8.32 2.29
C TYR A 187 -11.63 8.55 3.69
N GLY A 188 -12.40 8.23 4.74
CA GLY A 188 -11.93 8.40 6.14
C GLY A 188 -11.91 9.85 6.64
N MET A 189 -12.44 10.79 5.85
CA MET A 189 -12.50 12.22 6.19
C MET A 189 -13.46 12.53 7.35
N ALA A 190 -14.48 11.70 7.53
CA ALA A 190 -15.28 11.65 8.75
C ALA A 190 -15.04 10.30 9.43
N TRP A 191 -14.52 10.33 10.66
CA TRP A 191 -14.22 9.16 11.47
C TRP A 191 -14.83 9.32 12.86
N ALA A 192 -14.77 8.29 13.71
CA ALA A 192 -15.32 8.29 15.06
C ALA A 192 -14.60 9.29 15.97
N GLY A 193 -14.86 10.58 15.77
CA GLY A 193 -14.14 11.70 16.37
C GLY A 193 -14.23 13.01 15.59
N SER A 194 -14.63 12.99 14.31
CA SER A 194 -14.87 14.21 13.54
C SER A 194 -16.30 14.74 13.74
N ALA A 195 -16.51 16.02 13.47
CA ALA A 195 -17.86 16.53 13.22
C ALA A 195 -18.51 15.76 12.04
N PRO A 196 -19.85 15.63 11.99
CA PRO A 196 -20.53 15.06 10.83
C PRO A 196 -20.13 15.81 9.55
N GLY A 197 -19.74 15.06 8.53
CA GLY A 197 -19.41 15.58 7.19
C GLY A 197 -20.60 15.59 6.25
#